data_AF-A0A3D5SCY0-F1
#
_entry.id   AF-A0A3D5SCY0-F1
#
_cell.length_a   1.000
_cell.length_b   1.000
_cell.length_c   1.000
_cell.angle_alpha   90.00
_cell.angle_beta   90.00
_cell.angle_gamma   90.00
#
_symmetry.space_group_name_H-M   'P 1'
#
loop_
_entity.id
_entity.type
_entity.pdbx_description
1 polymer ?
#
loop_
_entity_poly.entity_id
_entity_poly.type
_entity_poly.pdbx_seq_one_letter_code
_entity_poly.pdbx_strand_id
1 'polypeptide(L)' 'MTIQALHQQAQESPATISFEQVMTLIDTLYYFTATSFTNGGVVNEAGTN' A
#
# COMPACT_ATOMS: atom_id res chain seq x y z
N MET A 1 4.17 -6.29 -12.35
CA MET A 1 3.47 -5.02 -12.62
C MET A 1 4.38 -3.86 -12.23
N THR A 2 4.27 -2.68 -12.85
CA THR A 2 5.02 -1.47 -12.44
C THR A 2 4.14 -0.55 -11.59
N ILE A 3 4.75 0.44 -10.90
CA ILE A 3 3.99 1.45 -10.16
C ILE A 3 3.09 2.29 -11.08
N GLN A 4 3.54 2.60 -12.30
CA GLN A 4 2.72 3.29 -13.30
C GLN A 4 1.50 2.48 -13.73
N ALA A 5 1.65 1.16 -13.90
CA ALA A 5 0.54 0.29 -14.25
C ALA A 5 -0.50 0.18 -13.11
N LEU A 6 -0.04 0.12 -11.85
CA LEU A 6 -0.95 0.15 -10.70
C LEU A 6 -1.71 1.50 -10.62
N HIS A 7 -1.04 2.62 -10.86
CA HIS A 7 -1.68 3.94 -10.90
C HIS A 7 -2.77 4.00 -11.98
N GLN A 8 -2.47 3.52 -13.18
CA GLN A 8 -3.45 3.48 -14.27
C GLN A 8 -4.66 2.61 -13.88
N GLN A 9 -4.42 1.41 -13.34
CA GLN A 9 -5.50 0.52 -12.91
C GLN A 9 -6.35 1.13 -11.78
N ALA A 10 -5.74 1.86 -10.85
CA ALA A 10 -6.47 2.54 -9.77
C ALA A 10 -7.37 3.66 -10.29
N GLN A 11 -6.99 4.31 -11.39
CA GLN A 11 -7.79 5.34 -12.04
C GLN A 11 -8.93 4.75 -12.88
N GLU A 12 -8.67 3.67 -13.62
CA GLU A 12 -9.61 3.14 -14.60
C GLU A 12 -10.53 2.05 -14.03
N SER A 13 -10.04 1.22 -13.11
CA SER A 13 -10.72 0.01 -12.63
C SER A 13 -10.30 -0.40 -11.21
N PRO A 14 -10.45 0.48 -10.19
CA PRO A 14 -9.92 0.24 -8.85
C PRO A 14 -10.45 -1.04 -8.18
N ALA A 15 -11.70 -1.43 -8.47
CA ALA A 15 -12.31 -2.65 -7.92
C ALA A 15 -11.66 -3.96 -8.39
N THR A 16 -10.79 -3.89 -9.41
CA THR A 16 -10.05 -5.06 -9.94
C THR A 16 -8.69 -5.25 -9.29
N ILE A 17 -8.24 -4.29 -8.47
CA ILE A 17 -6.96 -4.38 -7.77
C ILE A 17 -7.10 -5.37 -6.62
N SER A 18 -6.26 -6.40 -6.61
CA SER A 18 -6.18 -7.34 -5.50
C SER A 18 -5.19 -6.88 -4.43
N PHE A 19 -5.40 -7.31 -3.19
CA PHE A 19 -4.50 -7.03 -2.08
C PHE A 19 -3.08 -7.59 -2.33
N GLU A 20 -2.99 -8.86 -2.76
CA GLU A 20 -1.71 -9.54 -3.03
C GLU A 20 -0.87 -8.81 -4.09
N GLN A 21 -1.53 -8.31 -5.13
CA GLN A 21 -0.89 -7.52 -6.18
C GLN A 21 -0.23 -6.25 -5.63
N VAL A 22 -0.89 -5.56 -4.70
CA VAL A 22 -0.34 -4.33 -4.07
C VAL A 22 0.79 -4.67 -3.12
N MET A 23 0.62 -5.69 -2.27
CA MET A 23 1.66 -6.13 -1.33
C MET A 23 2.94 -6.55 -2.07
N THR A 24 2.81 -7.38 -3.10
CA THR A 24 3.95 -7.81 -3.94
C THR A 24 4.71 -6.63 -4.52
N LEU A 25 4.00 -5.59 -4.96
CA LEU A 25 4.62 -4.40 -5.53
C LEU A 25 5.37 -3.58 -4.46
N ILE A 26 4.78 -3.41 -3.28
CA ILE A 26 5.42 -2.72 -2.15
C ILE A 26 6.72 -3.44 -1.77
N ASP A 27 6.66 -4.76 -1.55
CA ASP A 27 7.82 -5.58 -1.17
C ASP A 27 8.93 -5.56 -2.24
N THR A 28 8.56 -5.43 -3.51
CA THR A 28 9.54 -5.40 -4.62
C THR A 28 10.22 -4.03 -4.76
N LEU A 29 9.51 -2.94 -4.49
CA LEU A 29 9.98 -1.59 -4.85
C LEU A 29 10.50 -0.77 -3.66
N TYR A 30 10.15 -1.15 -2.43
CA TYR A 30 10.46 -0.37 -1.23
C TYR A 30 10.94 -1.24 -0.09
N TYR A 31 11.77 -0.66 0.79
CA TYR A 31 12.14 -1.29 2.05
C TYR A 31 11.26 -0.71 3.17
N PHE A 32 10.50 -1.59 3.81
CA PHE A 32 9.63 -1.19 4.92
C PHE A 32 10.45 -0.85 6.18
N THR A 33 10.11 0.27 6.82
CA THR A 33 10.57 0.62 8.16
C THR A 33 9.35 0.94 9.01
N ALA A 34 9.18 0.21 10.11
CA ALA A 34 8.08 0.42 11.04
C ALA A 34 8.03 1.87 11.52
N THR A 35 6.88 2.53 11.36
CA THR A 35 6.70 3.96 11.64
C THR A 35 5.36 4.17 12.33
N SER A 36 5.33 4.87 13.47
CA SER A 36 4.07 5.24 14.12
C SER A 36 3.30 6.27 13.28
N PHE A 37 1.98 6.15 13.24
CA PHE A 37 1.11 7.11 12.54
C PHE A 37 -0.25 7.24 13.23
N THR A 38 -0.96 8.32 12.95
CA THR A 38 -2.34 8.53 13.42
C THR A 38 -3.32 8.38 12.28
N ASN A 39 -4.44 7.70 12.53
CA ASN A 39 -5.55 7.59 11.59
C ASN A 39 -6.85 8.07 12.27
N GLY A 40 -7.18 9.34 12.05
CA GLY A 40 -8.27 10.01 12.78
C GLY A 40 -7.96 10.06 14.28
N GLY A 41 -8.83 9.46 15.09
CA GLY A 41 -8.64 9.36 16.54
C GLY A 41 -7.83 8.15 17.01
N VAL A 42 -7.36 7.30 16.08
CA VAL A 42 -6.60 6.08 16.39
C VAL A 42 -5.10 6.34 16.24
N VAL A 43 -4.31 5.89 17.21
CA VAL A 43 -2.85 5.91 17.18
C VAL A 43 -2.36 4.50 16.88
N ASN A 44 -1.54 4.36 15.84
CA ASN A 44 -0.85 3.14 15.48
C ASN A 44 0.63 3.30 15.79
N GLU A 45 1.12 2.50 16.73
CA GLU A 45 2.54 2.48 17.07
C GLU A 45 3.36 1.79 15.99
N ALA A 46 4.65 2.11 15.91
CA ALA A 46 5.56 1.50 14.97
C ALA A 46 5.52 -0.03 15.07
N GLY A 47 5.16 -0.69 13.96
CA GLY A 47 5.04 -2.15 13.89
C GLY A 47 3.65 -2.68 14.24
N THR A 48 2.68 -1.79 14.46
CA THR A 48 1.25 -2.10 14.63
C THR A 48 0.42 -1.39 13.55
N ASN A 49 -0.81 -1.86 13.30
CA ASN A 49 -1.74 -1.29 12.32
C ASN A 49 -3.14 -1.09 12.92
#